data_AF-A0A453FAU7-F1
#
_entry.id   AF-A0A453FAU7-F1
#
_cell.length_a   1.000
_cell.length_b   1.000
_cell.length_c   1.000
_cell.angle_alpha   90.00
_cell.angle_beta   90.00
_cell.angle_gamma   90.00
#
_symmetry.space_group_name_H-M   'P 1'
#
loop_
_entity.id
_entity.type
_entity.pdbx_description
1 polymer ?
#
loop_
_entity_poly.entity_id
_entity_poly.type
_entity_poly.pdbx_seq_one_letter_code
_entity_poly.pdbx_strand_id
1 'polypeptide(L)'
;MSALQSWRKAYGALKDTTTVSLASLNSDFKDLDVAIVKATNHVECPPKDRHLRKIVAASSMARPQADVAYCIHALARRLTKTRSWIVALKTLVVIHRLLRDGDPTFREELLNFTQRVQILQLSNFKDNSSPIAWDYSSWVRTYGLFLEERLQCFRILKYDIEAERLPKQGQGTEKAHSQTRELDSQALLEQMPALQQLLYRLIGCQV
;
A
#
# COMPACT_ATOMS: atom_id res chain seq x y z
N MET A 1 15.31 -12.92 -27.26
CA MET A 1 14.75 -12.43 -25.97
C MET A 1 13.91 -11.15 -26.10
N SER A 2 14.21 -10.23 -27.03
CA SER A 2 13.48 -8.95 -27.21
C SER A 2 12.01 -9.09 -27.65
N ALA A 3 11.69 -10.04 -28.52
CA ALA A 3 10.32 -10.22 -29.04
C ALA A 3 9.32 -10.61 -27.94
N LEU A 4 9.69 -11.51 -27.02
CA LEU A 4 8.84 -11.92 -25.89
C LEU A 4 8.60 -10.79 -24.89
N GLN A 5 9.60 -9.94 -24.65
CA GLN A 5 9.44 -8.75 -23.82
C GLN A 5 8.53 -7.71 -24.48
N SER A 6 8.68 -7.49 -25.79
CA SER A 6 7.80 -6.60 -26.56
C SER A 6 6.34 -7.06 -26.54
N TRP A 7 6.10 -8.36 -26.77
CA TRP A 7 4.77 -8.96 -26.68
C TRP A 7 4.13 -8.81 -25.29
N ARG A 8 4.91 -8.97 -24.21
CA ARG A 8 4.40 -8.76 -22.85
C ARG A 8 4.01 -7.32 -22.57
N LYS A 9 4.85 -6.38 -22.99
CA LYS A 9 4.55 -4.95 -22.87
C LYS A 9 3.28 -4.59 -23.64
N ALA A 10 3.12 -5.12 -24.86
CA ALA A 10 1.92 -4.94 -25.67
C ALA A 10 0.68 -5.56 -25.01
N TYR A 11 0.77 -6.81 -24.51
CA TYR A 11 -0.34 -7.46 -23.79
C TYR A 11 -0.74 -6.70 -22.51
N GLY A 12 0.25 -6.24 -21.73
CA GLY A 12 0.01 -5.41 -20.55
C GLY A 12 -0.68 -4.09 -20.90
N ALA A 13 -0.21 -3.40 -21.94
CA ALA A 13 -0.83 -2.17 -22.43
C ALA A 13 -2.27 -2.38 -22.92
N LEU A 14 -2.54 -3.47 -23.64
CA LEU A 14 -3.89 -3.84 -24.06
C LEU A 14 -4.78 -4.09 -22.86
N LYS A 15 -4.31 -4.88 -21.88
CA LYS A 15 -5.05 -5.16 -20.65
C LYS A 15 -5.35 -3.91 -19.86
N ASP A 16 -4.39 -2.99 -19.72
CA ASP A 16 -4.61 -1.73 -19.02
C ASP A 16 -5.62 -0.85 -19.76
N THR A 17 -5.55 -0.79 -21.09
CA THR A 17 -6.52 -0.04 -21.91
C THR A 17 -7.92 -0.58 -21.74
N THR A 18 -8.12 -1.90 -21.88
CA THR A 18 -9.42 -2.54 -21.68
C THR A 18 -9.92 -2.36 -20.24
N THR A 19 -9.04 -2.48 -19.24
CA THR A 19 -9.42 -2.32 -17.83
C THR A 19 -9.83 -0.86 -17.54
N VAL A 20 -9.13 0.13 -18.09
CA VAL A 20 -9.53 1.54 -17.98
C VAL A 20 -10.87 1.78 -18.65
N SER A 21 -11.09 1.25 -19.85
CA SER A 21 -12.37 1.37 -20.55
C SER A 21 -13.50 0.78 -19.72
N LEU A 22 -13.34 -0.44 -19.20
CA LEU A 22 -14.35 -1.07 -18.33
C LEU A 22 -14.58 -0.27 -17.04
N ALA A 23 -13.52 0.22 -16.40
CA ALA A 23 -13.63 1.06 -15.20
C ALA A 23 -14.35 2.39 -15.47
N SER A 24 -14.33 2.89 -16.70
CA SER A 24 -15.00 4.13 -17.09
C SER A 24 -16.50 3.97 -17.38
N LEU A 25 -17.01 2.73 -17.43
CA LEU A 25 -18.42 2.47 -17.70
C LEU A 25 -19.26 2.64 -16.43
N ASN A 26 -20.04 3.73 -16.39
CA ASN A 26 -21.20 4.01 -15.54
C ASN A 26 -21.22 3.37 -14.13
N SER A 27 -20.19 3.64 -13.32
CA SER A 27 -20.18 3.41 -11.87
C SER A 27 -19.98 4.72 -11.12
N ASP A 28 -20.50 4.80 -9.90
CA ASP A 28 -20.31 5.96 -9.00
C ASP A 28 -18.83 6.19 -8.65
N PHE A 29 -17.98 5.17 -8.82
CA PHE A 29 -16.56 5.16 -8.47
C PHE A 29 -15.62 5.16 -9.67
N LYS A 30 -16.10 5.43 -10.89
CA LYS A 30 -15.33 5.33 -12.14
C LYS A 30 -13.98 6.07 -12.10
N ASP A 31 -13.95 7.27 -11.53
CA ASP A 31 -12.73 8.08 -11.48
C ASP A 31 -11.66 7.48 -10.57
N LEU A 32 -12.08 6.85 -9.47
CA LEU A 32 -11.21 6.14 -8.55
C LEU A 32 -10.71 4.84 -9.20
N ASP A 33 -11.58 4.05 -9.82
CA ASP A 33 -11.19 2.81 -10.49
C ASP A 33 -10.19 3.10 -11.63
N VAL A 34 -10.43 4.15 -12.42
CA VAL A 34 -9.48 4.59 -13.46
C VAL A 34 -8.16 5.06 -12.85
N ALA A 35 -8.19 5.78 -11.73
CA ALA A 35 -6.98 6.21 -11.05
C ALA A 35 -6.16 5.01 -10.53
N ILE A 36 -6.81 4.02 -9.90
CA ILE A 36 -6.17 2.79 -9.42
C ILE A 36 -5.53 2.03 -10.57
N VAL A 37 -6.26 1.82 -11.68
CA VAL A 37 -5.72 1.11 -12.85
C VAL A 37 -4.52 1.85 -13.44
N LYS A 38 -4.61 3.18 -13.60
CA LYS A 38 -3.50 3.98 -14.14
C LYS A 38 -2.30 4.07 -13.20
N ALA A 39 -2.52 4.09 -11.89
CA ALA A 39 -1.45 4.05 -10.88
C ALA A 39 -0.74 2.70 -10.85
N THR A 40 -1.47 1.61 -11.13
CA THR A 40 -1.00 0.22 -11.02
C THR A 40 -0.91 -0.50 -12.38
N ASN A 41 -0.65 0.25 -13.44
CA ASN A 41 -0.51 -0.30 -14.79
C ASN A 41 0.79 -1.14 -14.94
N HIS A 42 0.90 -1.91 -16.02
CA HIS A 42 2.02 -2.83 -16.27
C HIS A 42 3.32 -2.14 -16.72
N VAL A 43 3.35 -0.80 -16.75
CA VAL A 43 4.56 -0.05 -17.08
C VAL A 43 5.50 -0.08 -15.88
N GLU A 44 6.73 -0.51 -16.13
CA GLU A 44 7.83 -0.61 -15.17
C GLU A 44 8.39 0.78 -14.82
N CYS A 45 7.57 1.57 -14.15
CA CYS A 45 7.91 2.86 -13.59
C CYS A 45 7.08 3.09 -12.32
N PRO A 46 7.52 4.01 -11.43
CA PRO A 46 6.73 4.40 -10.28
C PRO A 46 5.31 4.86 -10.67
N PRO A 47 4.28 4.65 -9.80
CA PRO A 47 2.95 5.20 -10.01
C PRO A 47 3.01 6.72 -10.21
N LYS A 48 2.31 7.24 -11.23
CA LYS A 48 2.31 8.69 -11.49
C LYS A 48 1.58 9.44 -10.37
N ASP A 49 2.21 10.48 -9.84
CA ASP A 49 1.69 11.33 -8.76
C ASP A 49 0.25 11.81 -8.93
N ARG A 50 -0.14 12.18 -10.14
CA ARG A 50 -1.51 12.64 -10.43
C ARG A 50 -2.58 11.59 -10.10
N HIS A 51 -2.25 10.30 -10.26
CA HIS A 51 -3.17 9.20 -9.95
C HIS A 51 -3.14 8.88 -8.46
N LEU A 52 -1.96 8.90 -7.84
CA LEU A 52 -1.82 8.78 -6.39
C LEU A 52 -2.63 9.85 -5.65
N ARG A 53 -2.53 11.12 -6.06
CA ARG A 53 -3.30 12.23 -5.46
C ARG A 53 -4.81 12.01 -5.53
N LYS A 54 -5.32 11.45 -6.63
CA LYS A 54 -6.75 11.11 -6.74
C LYS A 54 -7.16 10.00 -5.77
N ILE A 55 -6.32 8.97 -5.61
CA ILE A 55 -6.58 7.85 -4.70
C ILE A 55 -6.54 8.36 -3.24
N VAL A 56 -5.53 9.15 -2.87
CA VAL A 56 -5.43 9.76 -1.53
C VAL A 56 -6.65 10.65 -1.22
N ALA A 57 -7.11 11.45 -2.19
CA ALA A 57 -8.31 12.28 -2.02
C ALA A 57 -9.61 11.45 -1.87
N ALA A 58 -9.65 10.24 -2.40
CA ALA A 58 -10.78 9.32 -2.25
C ALA A 58 -10.75 8.57 -0.92
N SER A 59 -9.58 8.46 -0.28
CA SER A 59 -9.40 7.86 1.04
C SER A 59 -9.43 8.86 2.20
N SER A 60 -9.77 10.13 1.94
CA SER A 60 -9.73 11.17 2.96
C SER A 60 -10.94 11.09 3.91
N MET A 61 -10.76 11.53 5.15
CA MET A 61 -11.80 11.65 6.18
C MET A 61 -12.96 12.56 5.74
N ALA A 62 -12.74 13.47 4.80
CA ALA A 62 -13.80 14.31 4.22
C ALA A 62 -14.78 13.51 3.33
N ARG A 63 -14.49 12.24 3.03
CA ARG A 63 -15.33 11.36 2.21
C ARG A 63 -16.24 10.49 3.08
N PRO A 64 -17.41 10.07 2.56
CA PRO A 64 -18.22 9.03 3.19
C PRO A 64 -17.41 7.76 3.47
N GLN A 65 -17.66 7.12 4.61
CA GLN A 65 -16.97 5.88 5.00
C GLN A 65 -17.11 4.77 3.95
N ALA A 66 -18.25 4.72 3.25
CA ALA A 66 -18.48 3.79 2.14
C ALA A 66 -17.48 3.97 0.98
N ASP A 67 -17.07 5.21 0.67
CA ASP A 67 -16.11 5.52 -0.38
C ASP A 67 -14.70 5.05 0.01
N VAL A 68 -14.33 5.27 1.28
CA VAL A 68 -13.05 4.81 1.85
C VAL A 68 -12.99 3.28 1.82
N ALA A 69 -14.05 2.62 2.27
CA ALA A 69 -14.19 1.17 2.20
C ALA A 69 -14.10 0.68 0.75
N TYR A 70 -14.79 1.33 -0.19
CA TYR A 70 -14.71 0.99 -1.62
C TYR A 70 -13.26 1.09 -2.14
N CYS A 71 -12.53 2.15 -1.79
CA CYS A 71 -11.13 2.32 -2.17
C CYS A 71 -10.26 1.16 -1.67
N ILE A 72 -10.43 0.75 -0.41
CA ILE A 72 -9.73 -0.40 0.18
C ILE A 72 -10.08 -1.69 -0.58
N HIS A 73 -11.37 -1.94 -0.81
CA HIS A 73 -11.84 -3.11 -1.56
C HIS A 73 -11.34 -3.13 -3.01
N ALA A 74 -11.25 -1.98 -3.67
CA ALA A 74 -10.76 -1.87 -5.04
C ALA A 74 -9.25 -2.17 -5.13
N LEU A 75 -8.44 -1.68 -4.19
CA LEU A 75 -7.02 -1.98 -4.08
C LEU A 75 -6.77 -3.45 -3.75
N ALA A 76 -7.52 -3.99 -2.78
CA ALA A 76 -7.52 -5.41 -2.43
C ALA A 76 -7.79 -6.28 -3.66
N ARG A 77 -8.88 -5.98 -4.38
CA ARG A 77 -9.27 -6.67 -5.60
C ARG A 77 -8.20 -6.60 -6.70
N ARG A 78 -7.54 -5.45 -6.86
CA ARG A 78 -6.42 -5.28 -7.81
C ARG A 78 -5.24 -6.18 -7.45
N LEU A 79 -4.90 -6.25 -6.17
CA LEU A 79 -3.79 -7.07 -5.66
C LEU A 79 -4.10 -8.57 -5.76
N THR A 80 -5.28 -9.03 -5.36
CA THR A 80 -5.65 -10.46 -5.39
C THR A 80 -5.80 -11.01 -6.81
N LYS A 81 -6.26 -10.20 -7.77
CA LYS A 81 -6.49 -10.66 -9.15
C LYS A 81 -5.25 -10.61 -10.05
N THR A 82 -4.20 -9.92 -9.65
CA THR A 82 -3.01 -9.80 -10.52
C THR A 82 -2.05 -10.97 -10.33
N ARG A 83 -1.46 -11.41 -11.44
CA ARG A 83 -0.29 -12.31 -11.45
C ARG A 83 1.00 -11.60 -11.87
N SER A 84 0.90 -10.29 -12.16
CA SER A 84 2.04 -9.48 -12.58
C SER A 84 2.72 -8.86 -11.37
N TRP A 85 4.03 -9.08 -11.21
CA TRP A 85 4.82 -8.48 -10.13
C TRP A 85 4.77 -6.95 -10.18
N ILE A 86 4.76 -6.34 -11.37
CA ILE A 86 4.71 -4.88 -11.55
C ILE A 86 3.43 -4.31 -10.95
N VAL A 87 2.28 -4.92 -11.28
CA VAL A 87 0.98 -4.48 -10.79
C VAL A 87 0.86 -4.69 -9.28
N ALA A 88 1.30 -5.86 -8.78
CA ALA A 88 1.29 -6.16 -7.35
C ALA A 88 2.14 -5.15 -6.57
N LEU A 89 3.38 -4.95 -7.00
CA LEU A 89 4.32 -4.00 -6.41
C LEU A 89 3.75 -2.59 -6.39
N LYS A 90 3.25 -2.09 -7.53
CA LYS A 90 2.66 -0.75 -7.61
C LYS A 90 1.42 -0.62 -6.74
N THR A 91 0.63 -1.68 -6.58
CA THR A 91 -0.53 -1.68 -5.67
C THR A 91 -0.06 -1.59 -4.22
N LEU A 92 0.99 -2.32 -3.82
CA LEU A 92 1.59 -2.19 -2.48
C LEU A 92 2.19 -0.80 -2.25
N VAL A 93 2.82 -0.19 -3.26
CA VAL A 93 3.32 1.21 -3.17
C VAL A 93 2.17 2.19 -2.96
N VAL A 94 1.03 2.01 -3.65
CA VAL A 94 -0.18 2.83 -3.41
C VAL A 94 -0.66 2.65 -1.97
N ILE A 95 -0.79 1.41 -1.48
CA ILE A 95 -1.19 1.13 -0.09
C ILE A 95 -0.23 1.78 0.90
N HIS A 96 1.09 1.66 0.70
CA HIS A 96 2.09 2.31 1.54
C HIS A 96 1.92 3.84 1.55
N ARG A 97 1.71 4.47 0.40
CA ARG A 97 1.47 5.92 0.33
C ARG A 97 0.22 6.31 1.12
N LEU A 98 -0.85 5.52 1.07
CA LEU A 98 -2.05 5.77 1.85
C LEU A 98 -1.83 5.57 3.36
N LEU A 99 -1.02 4.58 3.76
CA LEU A 99 -0.61 4.39 5.15
C LEU A 99 0.29 5.53 5.67
N ARG A 100 1.09 6.13 4.81
CA ARG A 100 2.03 7.19 5.19
C ARG A 100 1.38 8.57 5.20
N ASP A 101 0.68 8.93 4.12
CA ASP A 101 0.18 10.29 3.88
C ASP A 101 -1.35 10.40 3.98
N GLY A 102 -2.05 9.28 4.17
CA GLY A 102 -3.50 9.29 4.34
C GLY A 102 -3.94 9.70 5.75
N ASP A 103 -5.24 9.91 5.91
CA ASP A 103 -5.85 10.28 7.18
C ASP A 103 -5.85 9.10 8.18
N PRO A 104 -5.86 9.34 9.51
CA PRO A 104 -5.90 8.28 10.53
C PRO A 104 -7.05 7.29 10.31
N THR A 105 -8.23 7.78 9.90
CA THR A 105 -9.41 6.96 9.59
C THR A 105 -9.13 5.91 8.52
N PHE A 106 -8.34 6.22 7.50
CA PHE A 106 -7.98 5.23 6.48
C PHE A 106 -7.16 4.07 7.08
N ARG A 107 -6.23 4.36 7.99
CA ARG A 107 -5.40 3.33 8.65
C ARG A 107 -6.26 2.40 9.49
N GLU A 108 -7.23 2.95 10.23
CA GLU A 108 -8.18 2.19 11.04
C GLU A 108 -9.09 1.30 10.19
N GLU A 109 -9.67 1.86 9.13
CA GLU A 109 -10.50 1.10 8.18
C GLU A 109 -9.69 -0.01 7.49
N LEU A 110 -8.47 0.29 7.05
CA LEU A 110 -7.59 -0.71 6.45
C LEU A 110 -7.19 -1.79 7.46
N LEU A 111 -6.89 -1.42 8.71
CA LEU A 111 -6.61 -2.38 9.78
C LEU A 111 -7.81 -3.32 10.00
N ASN A 112 -9.01 -2.77 10.17
CA ASN A 112 -10.25 -3.55 10.33
C ASN A 112 -10.51 -4.48 9.13
N PHE A 113 -10.26 -3.99 7.92
CA PHE A 113 -10.38 -4.77 6.71
C PHE A 113 -9.37 -5.93 6.67
N THR A 114 -8.10 -5.67 6.97
CA THR A 114 -7.02 -6.69 6.95
C THR A 114 -7.19 -7.80 7.99
N GLN A 115 -7.81 -7.50 9.14
CA GLN A 115 -8.15 -8.52 10.14
C GLN A 115 -9.18 -9.54 9.62
N ARG A 116 -10.03 -9.15 8.67
CA ARG A 116 -11.04 -10.02 8.05
C ARG A 116 -10.53 -10.65 6.75
N VAL A 117 -9.81 -9.87 5.96
CA VAL A 117 -9.32 -10.24 4.63
C VAL A 117 -7.82 -10.01 4.62
N GLN A 118 -7.05 -11.07 4.78
CA GLN A 118 -5.58 -11.07 4.86
C GLN A 118 -4.92 -10.66 3.52
N ILE A 119 -5.18 -9.46 3.01
CA ILE A 119 -4.79 -9.03 1.66
C ILE A 119 -3.30 -8.81 1.47
N LEU A 120 -2.55 -8.61 2.55
CA LEU A 120 -1.10 -8.43 2.54
C LEU A 120 -0.34 -9.75 2.76
N GLN A 121 -1.05 -10.84 3.08
CA GLN A 121 -0.51 -12.20 3.16
C GLN A 121 -0.28 -12.76 1.76
N LEU A 122 0.82 -12.33 1.16
CA LEU A 122 1.18 -12.66 -0.23
C LEU A 122 2.09 -13.88 -0.34
N SER A 123 2.19 -14.74 0.68
CA SER A 123 3.14 -15.88 0.71
C SER A 123 3.17 -16.74 -0.56
N ASN A 124 2.01 -16.91 -1.19
CA ASN A 124 1.82 -17.68 -2.43
C ASN A 124 1.92 -16.85 -3.73
N PHE A 125 2.16 -15.54 -3.65
CA PHE A 125 2.31 -14.68 -4.82
C PHE A 125 3.54 -15.09 -5.63
N LYS A 126 3.32 -15.36 -6.92
CA LYS A 126 4.38 -15.74 -7.85
C LYS A 126 4.04 -15.30 -9.28
N ASP A 127 4.91 -14.50 -9.86
CA ASP A 127 4.93 -14.19 -11.29
C ASP A 127 5.94 -15.10 -11.99
N ASN A 128 5.44 -16.12 -12.69
CA ASN A 128 6.26 -17.08 -13.42
C ASN A 128 6.71 -16.60 -14.80
N SER A 129 6.51 -15.32 -15.15
CA SER A 129 6.77 -14.85 -16.52
C SER A 129 8.25 -14.86 -16.88
N SER A 130 9.18 -14.55 -15.98
CA SER A 130 10.63 -14.56 -16.28
C SER A 130 11.46 -14.83 -15.02
N PRO A 131 12.73 -15.25 -15.16
CA PRO A 131 13.63 -15.41 -14.01
C PRO A 131 13.67 -14.17 -13.12
N ILE A 132 13.83 -12.97 -13.69
CA ILE A 132 13.80 -11.71 -12.93
C ILE A 132 12.45 -11.45 -12.22
N ALA A 133 11.35 -11.97 -12.77
CA ALA A 133 10.04 -11.85 -12.13
C ALA A 133 9.93 -12.74 -10.88
N TRP A 134 10.75 -13.78 -10.75
CA TRP A 134 10.83 -14.59 -9.52
C TRP A 134 11.46 -13.79 -8.39
N ASP A 135 12.53 -13.06 -8.68
CA ASP A 135 13.19 -12.17 -7.72
C ASP A 135 12.21 -11.07 -7.27
N TYR A 136 11.54 -10.41 -8.21
CA TYR A 136 10.51 -9.43 -7.88
C TYR A 136 9.32 -10.04 -7.14
N SER A 137 8.96 -11.30 -7.38
CA SER A 137 7.93 -12.00 -6.60
C SER A 137 8.38 -12.23 -5.17
N SER A 138 9.66 -12.49 -4.93
CA SER A 138 10.25 -12.51 -3.58
C SER A 138 10.10 -11.14 -2.91
N TRP A 139 10.49 -10.08 -3.62
CA TRP A 139 10.42 -8.72 -3.09
C TRP A 139 8.98 -8.28 -2.78
N VAL A 140 8.01 -8.60 -3.66
CA VAL A 140 6.57 -8.34 -3.41
C VAL A 140 6.09 -9.01 -2.12
N ARG A 141 6.52 -10.25 -1.85
CA ARG A 141 6.16 -10.97 -0.62
C ARG A 141 6.75 -10.31 0.62
N THR A 142 8.04 -9.99 0.56
CA THR A 142 8.74 -9.30 1.65
C THR A 142 8.12 -7.93 1.95
N TYR A 143 7.81 -7.16 0.90
CA TYR A 143 7.21 -5.84 1.06
C TYR A 143 5.77 -5.91 1.59
N GLY A 144 4.99 -6.92 1.17
CA GLY A 144 3.68 -7.23 1.77
C GLY A 144 3.76 -7.48 3.28
N LEU A 145 4.73 -8.31 3.71
CA LEU A 145 4.97 -8.58 5.14
C LEU A 145 5.37 -7.33 5.91
N PHE A 146 6.19 -6.45 5.33
CA PHE A 146 6.51 -5.16 5.93
C PHE A 146 5.27 -4.28 6.15
N LEU A 147 4.39 -4.15 5.14
CA LEU A 147 3.18 -3.35 5.27
C LEU A 147 2.18 -3.95 6.27
N GLU A 148 2.10 -5.27 6.35
CA GLU A 148 1.27 -5.94 7.35
C GLU A 148 1.80 -5.71 8.77
N GLU A 149 3.11 -5.81 8.96
CA GLU A 149 3.74 -5.52 10.23
C GLU A 149 3.59 -4.04 10.63
N ARG A 150 3.59 -3.13 9.65
CA ARG A 150 3.31 -1.71 9.91
C ARG A 150 1.90 -1.51 10.49
N LEU A 151 0.88 -2.15 9.90
CA LEU A 151 -0.48 -2.12 10.42
C LEU A 151 -0.59 -2.77 11.81
N GLN A 152 0.13 -3.87 12.01
CA GLN A 152 0.18 -4.56 13.29
C GLN A 152 0.85 -3.69 14.38
N CYS A 153 1.91 -2.97 14.02
CA CYS A 153 2.57 -2.00 14.88
C CYS A 153 1.61 -0.85 15.24
N PHE A 154 0.92 -0.26 14.26
CA PHE A 154 -0.12 0.75 14.49
C PHE A 154 -1.21 0.25 15.45
N ARG A 155 -1.65 -1.02 15.31
CA ARG A 155 -2.64 -1.64 16.20
C ARG A 155 -2.18 -1.70 17.66
N ILE A 156 -0.91 -1.99 17.91
CA ILE A 156 -0.33 -2.12 19.26
C ILE A 156 -0.06 -0.73 19.84
N LEU A 157 0.59 0.15 19.07
CA LEU A 157 1.01 1.47 19.53
C LEU A 157 -0.17 2.43 19.71
N LYS A 158 -1.24 2.29 18.92
CA LYS A 158 -2.37 3.23 18.82
C LYS A 158 -2.01 4.60 18.21
N TYR A 159 -0.82 4.74 17.64
CA TYR A 159 -0.38 5.90 16.86
C TYR A 159 0.54 5.47 15.71
N ASP A 160 0.73 6.36 14.73
CA ASP A 160 1.66 6.15 13.61
C ASP A 160 3.01 6.81 13.92
N ILE A 161 4.07 5.99 13.95
CA ILE A 161 5.46 6.38 14.26
C ILE A 161 6.03 7.38 13.25
N GLU A 162 5.64 7.29 11.98
CA GLU A 162 6.14 8.21 10.95
C GLU A 162 5.38 9.54 10.97
N ALA A 163 4.09 9.51 11.29
CA ALA A 163 3.30 10.73 11.44
C ALA A 163 3.82 11.60 12.61
N GLU A 164 4.34 10.97 13.66
CA GLU A 164 4.98 11.65 14.77
C GLU A 164 6.24 12.44 14.37
N ARG A 165 7.03 11.92 13.43
CA ARG A 165 8.26 12.59 12.98
C ARG A 165 8.01 13.79 12.07
N LEU A 166 6.78 13.97 11.59
CA LEU A 166 6.42 15.12 10.78
C LEU A 166 6.20 16.33 11.70
N PRO A 167 6.87 17.47 11.46
CA PRO A 167 6.63 18.67 12.25
C PRO A 167 5.17 19.07 12.11
N LYS A 168 4.45 19.17 13.23
CA LYS A 168 3.11 19.78 13.25
C LYS A 168 3.27 21.22 12.78
N GLN A 169 2.70 21.56 11.62
CA GLN A 169 2.70 22.93 11.12
C GLN A 169 2.12 23.85 12.21
N GLY A 170 2.97 24.72 12.78
CA GLY A 170 2.54 25.76 13.74
C GLY A 170 3.01 25.61 15.19
N GLN A 171 3.70 24.54 15.58
CA GLN A 171 4.34 24.47 16.90
C GLN A 171 5.85 24.73 16.78
N GLY A 172 6.35 25.63 17.64
CA GLY A 172 7.71 26.12 17.65
C GLY A 172 8.77 25.02 17.83
N THR A 173 10.03 25.44 17.81
CA THR A 173 11.27 24.65 17.81
C THR A 173 11.51 23.81 19.09
N GLU A 174 10.50 23.26 19.72
CA GLU A 174 10.67 22.20 20.71
C GLU A 174 10.84 20.88 19.95
N LYS A 175 11.97 20.22 20.17
CA LYS A 175 12.24 18.89 19.64
C LYS A 175 11.13 17.97 20.14
N ALA A 176 10.13 17.69 19.32
CA ALA A 176 9.10 16.72 19.63
C ALA A 176 9.79 15.40 19.99
N HIS A 177 9.80 15.08 21.28
CA HIS A 177 10.30 13.80 21.74
C HIS A 177 9.33 12.73 21.22
N SER A 178 9.87 11.62 20.74
CA SER A 178 9.03 10.49 20.33
C SER A 178 8.25 9.99 21.54
N GLN A 179 6.96 9.73 21.38
CA GLN A 179 6.03 9.19 22.38
C GLN A 179 6.61 7.95 23.05
N THR A 180 7.37 7.14 22.31
CA THR A 180 8.08 5.98 22.87
C THR A 180 9.03 6.35 24.02
N ARG A 181 9.56 7.58 24.08
CA ARG A 181 10.44 8.07 25.15
C ARG A 181 9.68 8.49 26.40
N GLU A 182 8.39 8.74 26.29
CA GLU A 182 7.52 9.21 27.39
C GLU A 182 6.75 8.04 28.03
N LEU A 183 6.84 6.84 27.48
CA LEU A 183 6.19 5.65 28.01
C LEU A 183 6.80 5.22 29.35
N ASP A 184 5.94 4.73 30.24
CA ASP A 184 6.39 3.99 31.41
C ASP A 184 7.01 2.63 31.02
N SER A 185 7.67 1.98 31.98
CA SER A 185 8.37 0.71 31.73
C SER A 185 7.43 -0.40 31.25
N GLN A 186 6.18 -0.43 31.70
CA GLN A 186 5.22 -1.48 31.33
C GLN A 186 4.76 -1.30 29.88
N ALA A 187 4.31 -0.10 29.53
CA ALA A 187 3.91 0.25 28.17
C ALA A 187 5.07 0.10 27.17
N LEU A 188 6.30 0.41 27.59
CA LEU A 188 7.48 0.22 26.76
C LEU A 188 7.74 -1.27 26.47
N LEU A 189 7.66 -2.15 27.48
CA LEU A 189 7.81 -3.60 27.30
C LEU A 189 6.74 -4.18 26.37
N GLU A 190 5.54 -3.61 26.36
CA GLU A 190 4.45 -4.02 25.45
C GLU A 190 4.68 -3.54 24.00
N GLN A 191 5.18 -2.31 23.80
CA GLN A 191 5.38 -1.74 22.46
C GLN A 191 6.70 -2.15 21.79
N MET A 192 7.76 -2.38 22.56
CA MET A 192 9.09 -2.72 22.03
C MET A 192 9.12 -3.91 21.06
N PRO A 193 8.45 -5.05 21.35
CA PRO A 193 8.44 -6.18 20.43
C PRO A 193 7.85 -5.82 19.06
N ALA A 194 6.78 -5.01 19.03
CA ALA A 194 6.14 -4.56 17.79
C ALA A 194 7.08 -3.66 16.97
N LEU A 195 7.80 -2.75 17.63
CA LEU A 195 8.79 -1.88 17.01
C LEU A 195 9.97 -2.67 16.43
N GLN A 196 10.50 -3.62 17.19
CA GLN A 196 11.60 -4.48 16.75
C GLN A 196 11.19 -5.32 15.54
N GLN A 197 10.00 -5.90 15.58
CA GLN A 197 9.47 -6.71 14.51
C GLN A 197 9.22 -5.87 13.23
N LEU A 198 8.68 -4.66 13.35
CA LEU A 198 8.53 -3.75 12.22
C LEU A 198 9.89 -3.42 11.57
N LEU A 199 10.90 -3.11 12.38
CA LEU A 199 12.25 -2.85 11.89
C LEU A 199 12.85 -4.08 11.20
N TYR A 200 12.68 -5.27 11.77
CA TYR A 200 13.13 -6.53 11.18
C TYR A 200 12.53 -6.75 9.78
N ARG A 201 11.21 -6.52 9.62
CA ARG A 201 10.55 -6.63 8.30
C ARG A 201 11.03 -5.57 7.30
N LEU A 202 11.29 -4.35 7.76
CA LEU A 202 11.83 -3.29 6.92
C LEU A 202 13.23 -3.62 6.41
N ILE A 203 14.13 -4.08 7.28
CA ILE A 203 15.49 -4.50 6.89
C ILE A 203 15.41 -5.66 5.89
N GLY A 204 14.45 -6.57 6.06
CA GLY A 204 14.19 -7.65 5.11
C GLY A 204 13.93 -7.17 3.68
N CYS A 205 13.50 -5.92 3.46
CA CYS A 205 13.29 -5.38 2.11
C CYS A 205 14.58 -4.98 1.36
N GLN A 206 15.75 -5.06 2.00
CA GLN A 206 17.06 -4.72 1.40
C GLN A 206 17.65 -5.83 0.50
N VAL A 207 16.90 -6.89 0.21
CA VAL A 207 17.32 -8.04 -0.62
C VAL A 207 17.59 -7.62 -2.06
#